data_AF-A0AAE0JZM4-F1
#
_entry.id   AF-A0AAE0JZM4-F1
#
_cell.length_a   1.000
_cell.length_b   1.000
_cell.length_c   1.000
_cell.angle_alpha   90.00
_cell.angle_beta   90.00
_cell.angle_gamma   90.00
#
_symmetry.space_group_name_H-M   'P 1'
#
loop_
_entity.id
_entity.type
_entity.pdbx_description
1 polymer ?
#
loop_
_entity_poly.entity_id
_entity_poly.type
_entity_poly.pdbx_seq_one_letter_code
_entity_poly.pdbx_strand_id
1 'polypeptide(L)'
;MDVTDITPQLDQLDSGLIELQNVLKPLLGDIADVSSKLPLLDKAKLYVLVSYAIESLLFSSLRLNEVETKNHAIFSELTRVKQYFDKIQKLETPAAERESTLNTEAAIRFVRSDLSGDKGISSKLSELIAKERAKAALRAAKVDNKRPAADEPSNTGDRSGQTNKNPPKKPKHGGSKKAK
;
A
#
# COMPACT_ATOMS: atom_id res chain seq x y z
N MET A 1 26.48 50.78 -9.51
CA MET A 1 26.06 49.39 -9.34
C MET A 1 26.11 49.14 -7.85
N ASP A 2 24.99 49.28 -7.15
CA ASP A 2 24.96 48.98 -5.71
C ASP A 2 25.31 47.51 -5.53
N VAL A 3 26.45 47.26 -4.89
CA VAL A 3 26.84 45.92 -4.48
C VAL A 3 25.82 45.52 -3.43
N THR A 4 24.94 44.58 -3.76
CA THR A 4 23.97 44.05 -2.82
C THR A 4 24.74 43.53 -1.62
N ASP A 5 24.41 44.03 -0.43
CA ASP A 5 25.01 43.53 0.80
C ASP A 5 24.67 42.05 0.96
N ILE A 6 25.70 41.20 0.92
CA ILE A 6 25.58 39.74 1.03
C ILE A 6 25.75 39.24 2.47
N THR A 7 26.11 40.13 3.39
CA THR A 7 26.31 39.83 4.81
C THR A 7 25.12 39.09 5.44
N PRO A 8 23.85 39.50 5.23
CA PRO A 8 22.74 38.78 5.87
C PRO A 8 22.55 37.35 5.34
N GLN A 9 22.88 37.08 4.07
CA GLN A 9 22.83 35.73 3.50
C GLN A 9 23.95 34.85 4.04
N LEU A 10 25.13 35.43 4.31
CA LEU A 10 26.26 34.74 4.94
C LEU A 10 25.94 34.39 6.40
N ASP A 11 25.39 35.33 7.17
CA ASP A 11 24.97 35.10 8.56
C ASP A 11 23.88 34.02 8.64
N GLN A 12 22.94 34.01 7.69
CA GLN A 12 21.92 32.98 7.58
C GLN A 12 22.54 31.61 7.26
N LEU A 13 23.51 31.57 6.33
CA LEU A 13 24.19 30.32 5.97
C LEU A 13 24.98 29.76 7.16
N ASP A 14 25.71 30.60 7.89
CA ASP A 14 26.49 30.19 9.05
C ASP A 14 25.58 29.64 10.16
N SER A 15 24.52 30.37 10.49
CA SER A 15 23.50 29.93 11.46
C SER A 15 22.88 28.59 11.05
N GLY A 16 22.53 28.43 9.77
CA GLY A 16 21.96 27.19 9.24
C GLY A 16 22.93 26.01 9.27
N LEU A 17 24.23 26.24 9.05
CA LEU A 17 25.26 25.21 9.15
C LEU A 17 25.46 24.74 10.61
N ILE A 18 25.44 25.67 11.57
CA ILE A 18 25.52 25.36 12.99
C ILE A 18 24.31 24.53 13.43
N GLU A 19 23.10 24.93 13.04
CA GLU A 19 21.88 24.17 13.33
C GLU A 19 21.93 22.76 12.73
N LEU A 20 22.32 22.66 11.46
CA LEU A 20 22.45 21.37 10.77
C LEU A 20 23.47 20.46 11.46
N GLN A 21 24.62 21.00 11.88
CA GLN A 21 25.64 20.24 12.59
C GLN A 21 25.10 19.69 13.92
N ASN A 22 24.32 20.49 14.64
CA ASN A 22 23.69 20.05 15.89
C ASN A 22 22.66 18.93 15.67
N VAL A 23 21.84 19.04 14.62
CA VAL A 23 20.82 18.03 14.27
C VAL A 23 21.46 16.72 13.78
N LEU A 24 22.57 16.81 13.02
CA LEU A 24 23.27 15.63 12.49
C LEU A 24 24.17 14.94 13.52
N LYS A 25 24.62 15.65 14.56
CA LYS A 25 25.51 15.12 15.61
C LYS A 25 25.11 13.74 16.16
N PRO A 26 23.83 13.47 16.53
CA PRO A 26 23.43 12.14 17.00
C PRO A 26 23.48 11.06 15.89
N LEU A 27 23.37 11.42 14.61
CA LEU A 27 23.41 10.48 13.48
C LEU A 27 24.83 10.16 13.01
N LEU A 28 25.80 11.08 13.23
CA LEU A 28 27.20 10.95 12.80
C LEU A 28 28.00 9.88 13.56
N GLY A 29 27.52 9.47 14.74
CA GLY A 29 28.21 8.49 15.59
C GLY A 29 28.00 7.05 15.14
N ASP A 30 26.75 6.59 15.07
CA ASP A 30 26.46 5.19 14.73
C ASP A 30 25.09 5.02 14.05
N ILE A 31 25.04 5.42 12.78
CA ILE A 31 23.84 5.28 11.95
C ILE A 31 23.40 3.80 11.85
N ALA A 32 24.35 2.86 11.91
CA ALA A 32 24.07 1.44 11.81
C ALA A 32 23.28 0.96 13.05
N ASP A 33 23.73 1.35 14.24
CA ASP A 33 23.06 1.05 15.51
C ASP A 33 21.71 1.73 15.66
N VAL A 34 21.55 2.96 15.15
CA VAL A 34 20.24 3.62 15.12
C VAL A 34 19.31 2.88 14.16
N SER A 35 19.81 2.52 12.98
CA SER A 35 19.01 1.86 11.94
C SER A 35 18.63 0.42 12.27
N SER A 36 19.39 -0.28 13.12
CA SER A 36 19.12 -1.67 13.50
C SER A 36 17.92 -1.80 14.45
N LYS A 37 17.62 -0.73 15.20
CA LYS A 37 16.50 -0.65 16.14
C LYS A 37 15.18 -0.27 15.47
N LEU A 38 15.22 0.16 14.21
CA LEU A 38 14.05 0.64 13.47
C LEU A 38 13.36 -0.50 12.70
N PRO A 39 12.02 -0.45 12.58
CA PRO A 39 11.28 -1.27 11.64
C PRO A 39 11.79 -1.08 10.20
N LEU A 40 11.60 -2.08 9.35
CA LEU A 40 12.16 -2.10 7.99
C LEU A 40 11.82 -0.85 7.16
N LEU A 41 10.57 -0.35 7.28
CA LEU A 41 10.12 0.83 6.55
C LEU A 41 10.82 2.10 7.05
N ASP A 42 10.86 2.32 8.37
CA ASP A 42 11.50 3.49 8.97
C ASP A 42 13.01 3.49 8.78
N LYS A 43 13.62 2.30 8.78
CA LYS A 43 15.01 2.10 8.38
C LYS A 43 15.25 2.60 6.96
N ALA A 44 14.39 2.25 6.01
CA ALA A 44 14.52 2.73 4.63
C ALA A 44 14.36 4.26 4.54
N LYS A 45 13.39 4.84 5.26
CA LYS A 45 13.23 6.31 5.34
C LYS A 45 14.49 7.00 5.85
N LEU A 46 15.06 6.48 6.94
CA LEU A 46 16.28 7.02 7.54
C LEU A 46 17.43 7.05 6.52
N TYR A 47 17.71 5.93 5.84
CA TYR A 47 18.80 5.88 4.86
C TYR A 47 18.57 6.80 3.66
N VAL A 48 17.35 6.90 3.15
CA VAL A 48 17.04 7.81 2.03
C VAL A 48 17.17 9.27 2.47
N LEU A 49 16.74 9.63 3.68
CA LEU A 49 16.90 10.98 4.23
C LEU A 49 18.37 11.36 4.45
N VAL A 50 19.19 10.41 4.93
CA VAL A 50 20.63 10.64 5.10
C VAL A 50 21.32 10.82 3.75
N SER A 51 20.99 10.00 2.74
CA SER A 51 21.52 10.16 1.38
C SER A 51 21.14 11.54 0.82
N TYR A 52 19.87 11.93 0.98
CA TYR A 52 19.39 13.25 0.56
C TYR A 52 20.16 14.40 1.24
N ALA A 53 20.41 14.31 2.54
CA ALA A 53 21.15 15.32 3.28
C ALA A 53 22.59 15.46 2.76
N ILE A 54 23.29 14.35 2.53
CA ILE A 54 24.66 14.34 1.99
C ILE A 54 24.70 14.93 0.58
N GLU A 55 23.82 14.48 -0.31
CA GLU A 55 23.77 14.98 -1.69
C GLU A 55 23.37 16.45 -1.75
N SER A 56 22.49 16.91 -0.86
CA SER A 56 22.12 18.32 -0.75
C SER A 56 23.29 19.19 -0.28
N LEU A 57 24.09 18.71 0.68
CA LEU A 57 25.30 19.40 1.14
C LEU A 57 26.36 19.46 0.04
N LEU A 58 26.55 18.36 -0.68
CA LEU A 58 27.46 18.32 -1.81
C LEU A 58 27.01 19.27 -2.94
N PHE A 59 25.71 19.30 -3.24
CA PHE A 59 25.13 20.25 -4.19
C PHE A 59 25.37 21.70 -3.78
N SER A 60 25.15 22.04 -2.51
CA SER A 60 25.42 23.38 -1.97
C SER A 60 26.91 23.73 -2.04
N SER A 61 27.80 22.80 -1.72
CA SER A 61 29.26 22.99 -1.86
C SER A 61 29.66 23.25 -3.31
N LEU A 62 29.11 22.50 -4.27
CA LEU A 62 29.37 22.72 -5.71
C LEU A 62 28.88 24.10 -6.18
N ARG A 63 27.74 24.55 -5.66
CA ARG A 63 27.20 25.90 -5.96
C ARG A 63 28.10 27.01 -5.45
N LEU A 64 28.68 26.85 -4.26
CA LEU A 64 29.62 27.82 -3.68
C LEU A 64 30.94 27.90 -4.46
N ASN A 65 31.35 26.80 -5.09
CA ASN A 65 32.53 26.74 -5.97
C ASN A 65 32.23 27.13 -7.43
N GLU A 66 31.08 27.77 -7.69
CA GLU A 66 30.64 28.21 -9.03
C GLU A 66 30.54 27.09 -10.08
N VAL A 67 30.41 25.83 -9.66
CA VAL A 67 30.23 24.70 -10.58
C VAL A 67 28.81 24.68 -11.12
N GLU A 68 28.66 24.50 -12.44
CA GLU A 68 27.35 24.37 -13.07
C GLU A 68 26.69 23.05 -12.69
N THR A 69 25.75 23.10 -11.74
CA THR A 69 25.15 21.89 -11.15
C THR A 69 24.12 21.19 -12.03
N LYS A 70 23.58 21.84 -13.06
CA LYS A 70 22.58 21.24 -13.97
C LYS A 70 23.17 20.17 -14.88
N ASN A 71 24.40 20.38 -15.34
CA ASN A 71 25.14 19.45 -16.19
C ASN A 71 26.02 18.49 -15.37
N HIS A 72 26.05 18.65 -14.05
CA HIS A 72 26.88 17.86 -13.15
C HIS A 72 26.19 16.56 -12.72
N ALA A 73 26.98 15.50 -12.48
CA ALA A 73 26.48 14.18 -12.06
C ALA A 73 25.68 14.19 -10.75
N ILE A 74 25.81 15.25 -9.94
CA ILE A 74 24.99 15.44 -8.74
C ILE A 74 23.49 15.50 -9.04
N PHE A 75 23.11 16.02 -10.21
CA PHE A 75 21.71 16.14 -10.60
C PHE A 75 21.07 14.76 -10.86
N SER A 76 21.84 13.80 -11.38
CA SER A 76 21.39 12.42 -11.52
C SER A 76 21.21 11.73 -10.17
N GLU A 77 22.10 11.97 -9.19
CA GLU A 77 21.95 11.41 -7.84
C GLU A 77 20.72 12.01 -7.12
N LEU A 78 20.50 13.32 -7.20
CA LEU A 78 19.29 13.95 -6.65
C LEU A 78 18.01 13.39 -7.28
N THR A 79 18.03 13.14 -8.60
CA THR A 79 16.91 12.49 -9.30
C THR A 79 16.71 11.07 -8.80
N ARG A 80 17.79 10.33 -8.55
CA ARG A 80 17.74 8.98 -8.00
C ARG A 80 17.18 8.97 -6.57
N VAL A 81 17.59 9.88 -5.70
CA VAL A 81 17.03 10.02 -4.35
C VAL A 81 15.53 10.32 -4.40
N LYS A 82 15.09 11.22 -5.29
CA LYS A 82 13.66 11.48 -5.53
C LYS A 82 12.89 10.21 -5.89
N GLN A 83 13.44 9.38 -6.78
CA GLN A 83 12.81 8.09 -7.13
C GLN A 83 12.67 7.15 -5.92
N TYR A 84 13.60 7.18 -4.97
CA TYR A 84 13.49 6.39 -3.75
C TYR A 84 12.44 6.94 -2.78
N PHE A 85 12.29 8.27 -2.66
CA PHE A 85 11.16 8.87 -1.96
C PHE A 85 9.83 8.43 -2.57
N ASP A 86 9.70 8.47 -3.90
CA ASP A 86 8.48 8.02 -4.60
C ASP A 86 8.18 6.53 -4.32
N LYS A 87 9.21 5.67 -4.25
CA LYS A 87 9.05 4.26 -3.91
C LYS A 87 8.55 4.08 -2.47
N ILE A 88 9.13 4.82 -1.53
CA ILE A 88 8.71 4.78 -0.13
C ILE A 88 7.26 5.28 0.02
N GLN A 89 6.92 6.39 -0.64
CA GLN A 89 5.56 6.96 -0.59
C GLN A 89 4.50 5.99 -1.15
N LYS A 90 4.82 5.28 -2.24
CA LYS A 90 3.95 4.23 -2.79
C LYS A 90 3.74 3.04 -1.85
N LEU A 91 4.70 2.76 -0.97
CA LEU A 91 4.59 1.70 0.03
C LEU A 91 3.80 2.15 1.26
N GLU A 92 3.96 3.42 1.67
CA GLU A 92 3.23 4.02 2.79
C GLU A 92 1.75 4.24 2.49
N THR A 93 1.48 4.69 1.26
CA THR A 93 0.15 4.89 0.71
C THR A 93 -0.05 3.84 -0.36
N PRO A 94 -0.41 2.59 0.02
CA PRO A 94 -0.75 1.58 -0.98
C PRO A 94 -1.87 2.17 -1.84
N ALA A 95 -1.64 2.22 -3.15
CA ALA A 95 -2.68 2.57 -4.10
C ALA A 95 -3.90 1.69 -3.80
N ALA A 96 -5.10 2.29 -3.83
CA ALA A 96 -6.36 1.58 -3.60
C ALA A 96 -6.28 0.21 -4.27
N GLU A 97 -6.60 -0.85 -3.51
CA GLU A 97 -6.59 -2.22 -4.01
C GLU A 97 -7.24 -2.21 -5.39
N ARG A 98 -6.58 -2.81 -6.39
CA ARG A 98 -7.10 -2.81 -7.76
C ARG A 98 -8.56 -3.28 -7.73
N GLU A 99 -9.49 -2.38 -8.00
CA GLU A 99 -10.93 -2.71 -8.06
C GLU A 99 -11.24 -3.71 -9.19
N SER A 100 -10.32 -3.87 -10.14
CA SER A 100 -10.36 -4.91 -11.16
C SER A 100 -10.09 -6.28 -10.55
N THR A 101 -11.06 -6.81 -9.82
CA THR A 101 -11.10 -8.24 -9.50
C THR A 101 -11.37 -9.01 -10.81
N LEU A 102 -10.53 -10.00 -11.10
CA LEU A 102 -10.76 -10.87 -12.25
C LEU A 102 -12.07 -11.64 -12.02
N ASN A 103 -13.03 -11.48 -12.94
CA ASN A 103 -14.23 -12.31 -12.92
C ASN A 103 -13.86 -13.75 -13.31
N THR A 104 -13.60 -14.57 -12.28
CA THR A 104 -13.18 -15.96 -12.42
C THR A 104 -14.24 -16.79 -13.16
N GLU A 105 -15.52 -16.47 -13.00
CA GLU A 105 -16.59 -17.15 -13.74
C GLU A 105 -16.56 -16.84 -15.23
N ALA A 106 -16.33 -15.58 -15.60
CA ALA A 106 -16.18 -15.18 -17.00
C ALA A 106 -14.96 -15.85 -17.64
N ALA A 107 -13.81 -15.85 -16.96
CA ALA A 107 -12.61 -16.53 -17.41
C ALA A 107 -12.85 -18.05 -17.62
N ILE A 108 -13.55 -18.70 -16.69
CA ILE A 108 -13.93 -20.12 -16.83
C ILE A 108 -14.84 -20.34 -18.04
N ARG A 109 -15.77 -19.42 -18.34
CA ARG A 109 -16.64 -19.53 -19.53
C ARG A 109 -15.84 -19.44 -20.83
N PHE A 110 -14.91 -18.49 -20.93
CA PHE A 110 -14.03 -18.36 -22.11
C PHE A 110 -13.17 -19.61 -22.33
N VAL A 111 -12.58 -20.14 -21.25
CA VAL A 111 -11.75 -21.35 -21.33
C VAL A 111 -12.61 -22.58 -21.70
N ARG A 112 -13.83 -22.69 -21.18
CA ARG A 112 -14.75 -23.78 -21.53
C ARG A 112 -15.24 -23.73 -22.98
N SER A 113 -15.48 -22.54 -23.55
CA SER A 113 -15.89 -22.44 -24.95
C SER A 113 -14.79 -22.87 -25.90
N ASP A 114 -13.54 -22.50 -25.62
CA ASP A 114 -12.39 -22.82 -26.47
C ASP A 114 -12.03 -24.32 -26.41
N LEU A 115 -12.19 -24.94 -25.24
CA LEU A 115 -11.90 -26.37 -25.02
C LEU A 115 -13.06 -27.33 -25.31
N SER A 116 -14.19 -26.81 -25.83
CA SER A 116 -15.41 -27.62 -26.06
C SER A 116 -15.26 -28.71 -27.12
N GLY A 117 -14.22 -28.62 -27.96
CA GLY A 117 -13.90 -29.61 -29.00
C GLY A 117 -13.30 -30.92 -28.47
N ASP A 118 -12.73 -30.94 -27.27
CA ASP A 118 -12.08 -32.13 -26.68
C ASP A 118 -12.73 -32.56 -25.35
N LYS A 119 -13.42 -33.70 -25.39
CA LYS A 119 -14.12 -34.31 -24.23
C LYS A 119 -13.15 -34.78 -23.13
N GLY A 120 -11.91 -35.13 -23.50
CA GLY A 120 -10.88 -35.56 -22.54
C GLY A 120 -10.32 -34.40 -21.72
N ILE A 121 -10.18 -33.22 -22.33
CA ILE A 121 -9.62 -32.04 -21.66
C ILE A 121 -10.70 -31.32 -20.84
N SER A 122 -11.93 -31.24 -21.35
CA SER A 122 -13.06 -30.65 -20.63
C SER A 122 -13.41 -31.38 -19.31
N SER A 123 -13.30 -32.72 -19.29
CA SER A 123 -13.51 -33.51 -18.06
C SER A 123 -12.45 -33.23 -17.00
N LYS A 124 -11.16 -33.24 -17.38
CA LYS A 124 -10.04 -32.87 -16.48
C LYS A 124 -10.17 -31.45 -15.94
N LEU A 125 -10.61 -30.51 -16.77
CA LEU A 125 -10.82 -29.13 -16.35
C LEU A 125 -11.96 -29.01 -15.32
N SER A 126 -13.04 -29.78 -15.50
CA SER A 126 -14.14 -29.83 -14.53
C SER A 126 -13.69 -30.40 -13.18
N GLU A 127 -12.83 -31.41 -13.17
CA GLU A 127 -12.25 -32.01 -11.98
C GLU A 127 -11.35 -31.01 -11.23
N LEU A 128 -10.49 -30.28 -11.96
CA LEU A 128 -9.62 -29.24 -11.40
C LEU A 128 -10.43 -28.11 -10.77
N ILE A 129 -11.48 -27.63 -11.44
CA ILE A 129 -12.38 -26.59 -10.90
C ILE A 129 -13.05 -27.07 -9.61
N ALA A 130 -13.53 -28.32 -9.57
CA ALA A 130 -14.16 -28.89 -8.38
C ALA A 130 -13.18 -28.99 -7.21
N LYS A 131 -11.95 -29.45 -7.48
CA LYS A 131 -10.88 -29.55 -6.49
C LYS A 131 -10.48 -28.18 -5.93
N GLU A 132 -10.39 -27.17 -6.78
CA GLU A 132 -10.02 -25.81 -6.36
C GLU A 132 -11.14 -25.15 -5.55
N ARG A 133 -12.41 -25.35 -5.94
CA ARG A 133 -13.57 -24.88 -5.15
C ARG A 133 -13.65 -25.54 -3.78
N ALA A 134 -13.38 -26.84 -3.68
CA ALA A 134 -13.31 -27.53 -2.39
C ALA A 134 -12.18 -26.96 -1.52
N LYS A 135 -11.00 -26.69 -2.11
CA LYS A 135 -9.87 -26.06 -1.40
C LYS A 135 -10.18 -24.64 -0.94
N ALA A 136 -10.91 -23.86 -1.75
CA ALA A 136 -11.35 -22.51 -1.39
C ALA A 136 -12.35 -22.54 -0.22
N ALA A 137 -13.32 -23.46 -0.23
CA ALA A 137 -14.27 -23.64 0.86
C ALA A 137 -13.57 -24.03 2.18
N LEU A 138 -12.57 -24.92 2.12
CA LEU A 138 -11.77 -25.29 3.28
C LEU A 138 -10.91 -24.14 3.81
N ARG A 139 -10.44 -23.24 2.93
CA ARG A 139 -9.71 -22.02 3.34
C ARG A 139 -10.64 -21.00 3.97
N ALA A 140 -11.84 -20.80 3.42
CA ALA A 140 -12.85 -19.90 3.99
C ALA A 140 -13.24 -20.35 5.41
N ALA A 141 -13.55 -21.64 5.60
CA ALA A 141 -13.89 -22.19 6.92
C ALA A 141 -12.76 -22.05 7.97
N LYS A 142 -11.49 -22.03 7.55
CA LYS A 142 -10.34 -21.80 8.44
C LYS A 142 -10.14 -20.33 8.81
N VAL A 143 -10.56 -19.39 7.96
CA VAL A 143 -10.51 -17.95 8.24
C VAL A 143 -11.59 -17.56 9.25
N ASP A 144 -12.78 -18.16 9.15
CA ASP A 144 -13.88 -17.90 10.09
C ASP A 144 -13.58 -18.39 11.51
N ASN A 145 -12.86 -19.52 11.66
CA ASN A 145 -12.45 -20.04 12.98
C ASN A 145 -11.28 -19.28 13.65
N LYS A 146 -10.71 -18.25 13.00
CA LYS A 146 -9.56 -17.48 13.52
C LYS A 146 -9.92 -16.07 14.00
N ARG A 147 -11.20 -15.74 14.17
CA ARG A 147 -11.64 -14.55 14.92
C ARG A 147 -11.67 -14.90 16.42
N PRO A 148 -10.77 -14.37 17.27
CA PRO A 148 -10.95 -14.48 18.72
C PRO A 148 -12.13 -13.60 19.12
N ALA A 149 -13.05 -14.19 19.88
CA ALA A 149 -14.05 -13.44 20.63
C ALA A 149 -13.35 -12.65 21.75
N ALA A 150 -13.38 -11.32 21.65
CA ALA A 150 -13.19 -10.40 22.76
C ALA A 150 -13.79 -9.05 22.35
N ASP A 151 -15.05 -8.82 22.74
CA ASP A 151 -15.43 -7.66 23.55
C ASP A 151 -16.89 -7.83 24.00
N GLU A 152 -17.04 -7.96 25.33
CA GLU A 152 -18.27 -8.01 26.13
C GLU A 152 -18.83 -6.57 26.34
N PRO A 153 -20.04 -6.37 26.91
CA PRO A 153 -21.00 -5.40 26.43
C PRO A 153 -21.08 -4.15 27.32
N SER A 154 -21.45 -3.00 26.74
CA SER A 154 -21.83 -1.84 27.54
C SER A 154 -23.02 -1.09 26.96
N ASN A 155 -24.16 -1.41 27.57
CA ASN A 155 -25.15 -0.51 28.15
C ASN A 155 -26.12 0.31 27.26
N THR A 156 -27.29 0.43 27.89
CA THR A 156 -28.64 0.85 27.53
C THR A 156 -28.87 2.36 27.30
N GLY A 157 -29.97 2.66 26.58
CA GLY A 157 -30.69 3.96 26.51
C GLY A 157 -30.55 4.66 25.15
N ASP A 158 -31.58 5.11 24.43
CA ASP A 158 -32.98 5.39 24.74
C ASP A 158 -33.80 5.53 23.42
N ARG A 159 -35.12 5.27 23.49
CA ARG A 159 -36.27 5.75 22.65
C ARG A 159 -36.16 5.77 21.11
N SER A 160 -37.16 5.40 20.30
CA SER A 160 -38.62 5.30 20.42
C SER A 160 -39.21 4.79 19.09
N GLY A 161 -40.46 4.31 19.10
CA GLY A 161 -41.35 4.39 17.93
C GLY A 161 -41.70 3.07 17.22
N GLN A 162 -42.95 2.64 17.42
CA GLN A 162 -43.66 1.55 16.73
C GLN A 162 -43.52 1.57 15.19
N THR A 163 -43.51 0.39 14.55
CA THR A 163 -44.70 -0.10 13.81
C THR A 163 -44.50 -1.51 13.26
N ASN A 164 -45.60 -2.23 13.32
CA ASN A 164 -45.88 -3.63 12.99
C ASN A 164 -45.75 -3.92 11.49
N LYS A 165 -45.34 -5.15 11.10
CA LYS A 165 -45.93 -5.96 9.99
C LYS A 165 -45.12 -7.25 9.72
N ASN A 166 -45.71 -8.38 10.11
CA ASN A 166 -45.32 -9.74 9.67
C ASN A 166 -45.48 -9.91 8.14
N PRO A 167 -44.59 -10.64 7.45
CA PRO A 167 -44.87 -11.14 6.11
C PRO A 167 -45.62 -12.49 6.14
N PRO A 168 -46.61 -12.72 5.26
CA PRO A 168 -47.45 -13.92 5.28
C PRO A 168 -46.78 -15.12 4.59
N LYS A 169 -46.95 -16.31 5.19
CA LYS A 169 -46.63 -17.62 4.62
C LYS A 169 -47.52 -17.93 3.41
N LYS A 170 -46.94 -18.29 2.26
CA LYS A 170 -47.68 -18.89 1.13
C LYS A 170 -47.68 -20.44 1.22
N PRO A 171 -48.82 -21.10 0.99
CA PRO A 171 -48.97 -22.56 1.12
C PRO A 171 -48.52 -23.35 -0.11
N LYS A 172 -48.08 -24.59 0.13
CA LYS A 172 -47.79 -25.65 -0.85
C LYS A 172 -49.08 -26.05 -1.58
N HIS A 173 -49.05 -26.17 -2.90
CA HIS A 173 -50.08 -26.88 -3.66
C HIS A 173 -49.46 -28.09 -4.36
N GLY A 174 -49.83 -29.28 -3.87
CA GLY A 174 -49.59 -30.55 -4.54
C GLY A 174 -50.54 -30.71 -5.72
N GLY A 175 -50.06 -31.34 -6.78
CA GLY A 175 -50.81 -31.51 -8.02
C GLY A 175 -51.98 -32.48 -7.93
N SER A 176 -52.84 -32.47 -8.94
CA SER A 176 -52.90 -33.54 -9.95
C SER A 176 -54.21 -33.49 -10.77
N LYS A 177 -54.08 -34.01 -12.00
CA LYS A 177 -55.08 -34.76 -12.78
C LYS A 177 -56.10 -34.04 -13.69
N LYS A 178 -56.02 -34.52 -14.94
CA LYS A 178 -57.07 -34.89 -15.92
C LYS A 178 -57.76 -33.75 -16.67
N ALA A 179 -57.51 -33.60 -17.98
CA ALA A 179 -58.00 -34.41 -19.10
C ALA A 179 -59.45 -34.11 -19.47
N LYS A 180 -59.64 -33.43 -20.60
CA LYS A 180 -60.50 -33.86 -21.70
C LYS A 180 -60.09 -33.14 -22.98
#